data_AF-A0A0Q9PBY6-F1
#
_entry.id   AF-A0A0Q9PBY6-F1
#
_cell.length_a   1.000
_cell.length_b   1.000
_cell.length_c   1.000
_cell.angle_alpha   90.00
_cell.angle_beta   90.00
_cell.angle_gamma   90.00
#
_symmetry.space_group_name_H-M   'P 1'
#
loop_
_entity.id
_entity.type
_entity.pdbx_description
1 polymer ?
#
loop_
_entity_poly.entity_id
_entity_poly.type
_entity_poly.pdbx_seq_one_letter_code
_entity_poly.pdbx_strand_id
1 'polypeptide(L)'
;MIIIGISVLILLFIGGVHMYWAFGGRWGSQVATPTLENSNKRSFRPGRAATVIVSLLLVSVAVLLSIQGQLLPFPSYFWVTWGCWISVFVFALRTIGDFKYFGVFKRVKGSRFAKYDTFFFTPLCIWLSFSFYYSILRFGG
;
A
#
# COMPACT_ATOMS: atom_id res chain seq x y z
N MET A 1 -11.77 13.96 -9.54
CA MET A 1 -12.20 13.82 -8.13
C MET A 1 -12.57 12.38 -7.79
N ILE A 2 -13.38 11.68 -8.61
CA ILE A 2 -13.79 10.27 -8.36
C ILE A 2 -12.60 9.32 -8.14
N ILE A 3 -11.58 9.36 -9.01
CA ILE A 3 -10.38 8.52 -8.91
C ILE A 3 -9.66 8.72 -7.56
N ILE A 4 -9.51 9.99 -7.15
CA ILE A 4 -8.84 10.35 -5.90
C ILE A 4 -9.66 9.85 -4.70
N GLY A 5 -10.98 10.06 -4.71
CA GLY A 5 -11.88 9.57 -3.66
C GLY A 5 -11.84 8.04 -3.50
N ILE A 6 -11.86 7.30 -4.61
CA ILE A 6 -11.72 5.84 -4.60
C ILE A 6 -10.37 5.43 -4.00
N SER A 7 -9.28 6.06 -4.42
CA SER A 7 -7.93 5.76 -3.91
C SER A 7 -7.79 6.06 -2.42
N VAL A 8 -8.40 7.14 -1.92
CA VAL A 8 -8.47 7.44 -0.48
C VAL A 8 -9.23 6.35 0.28
N LEU A 9 -10.39 5.92 -0.22
CA LEU A 9 -11.16 4.84 0.40
C LEU A 9 -10.37 3.52 0.45
N ILE A 10 -9.66 3.19 -0.62
CA ILE A 10 -8.79 2.01 -0.68
C ILE A 10 -7.67 2.11 0.38
N LEU A 11 -6.98 3.25 0.46
CA LEU A 11 -5.91 3.45 1.44
C LEU A 11 -6.41 3.34 2.89
N LEU A 12 -7.58 3.93 3.19
CA LEU A 12 -8.21 3.83 4.50
C LEU A 12 -8.63 2.40 4.82
N PHE A 13 -9.21 1.68 3.86
CA PHE A 13 -9.57 0.28 4.02
C PHE A 13 -8.35 -0.59 4.33
N ILE A 14 -7.26 -0.45 3.56
CA ILE A 14 -6.03 -1.20 3.77
C ILE A 14 -5.39 -0.83 5.12
N GLY A 15 -5.39 0.46 5.49
CA GLY A 15 -4.96 0.91 6.81
C GLY A 15 -5.76 0.27 7.94
N GLY A 16 -7.09 0.25 7.83
CA GLY A 16 -7.98 -0.42 8.77
C GLY A 16 -7.69 -1.92 8.93
N VAL A 17 -7.41 -2.62 7.83
CA VAL A 17 -6.99 -4.03 7.86
C VAL A 17 -5.66 -4.22 8.61
N HIS A 18 -4.67 -3.35 8.39
CA HIS A 18 -3.39 -3.40 9.11
C HIS A 18 -3.56 -3.12 10.61
N MET A 19 -4.44 -2.18 10.97
CA MET A 19 -4.79 -1.89 12.35
C MET A 19 -5.50 -3.08 13.01
N TYR A 20 -6.44 -3.73 12.30
CA TYR A 20 -7.07 -4.96 12.74
C TYR A 20 -6.06 -6.09 13.00
N TRP A 21 -5.07 -6.26 12.13
CA TRP A 21 -3.97 -7.21 12.37
C TRP A 21 -3.12 -6.85 13.58
N ALA A 22 -2.86 -5.56 13.82
CA ALA A 22 -2.13 -5.10 15.00
C ALA A 22 -2.83 -5.49 16.32
N PHE A 23 -4.16 -5.45 16.35
CA PHE A 23 -4.98 -5.87 17.49
C PHE A 23 -5.21 -7.39 17.58
N GLY A 24 -4.55 -8.20 16.75
CA GLY A 24 -4.60 -9.66 16.82
C GLY A 24 -5.64 -10.31 15.91
N GLY A 25 -6.20 -9.55 14.97
CA GLY A 25 -7.05 -10.08 13.90
C GLY A 25 -6.31 -11.11 13.03
N ARG A 26 -6.99 -12.21 12.69
CA ARG A 26 -6.41 -13.34 11.91
C ARG A 26 -6.95 -13.45 10.48
N TRP A 27 -7.87 -12.56 10.11
CA TRP A 27 -8.52 -12.58 8.80
C TRP A 27 -7.52 -12.13 7.72
N GLY A 28 -7.26 -12.97 6.71
CA GLY A 28 -6.28 -12.68 5.65
C GLY A 28 -4.80 -12.74 6.06
N SER A 29 -4.48 -12.71 7.36
CA SER A 29 -3.08 -12.76 7.85
C SER A 29 -2.38 -14.07 7.50
N GLN A 30 -3.13 -15.17 7.41
CA GLN A 30 -2.61 -16.49 6.99
C GLN A 30 -2.20 -16.53 5.52
N VAL A 31 -2.83 -15.71 4.68
CA VAL A 31 -2.43 -15.54 3.28
C VAL A 31 -1.20 -14.64 3.22
N ALA A 32 -1.10 -13.62 4.10
CA ALA A 32 -0.06 -12.59 4.10
C ALA A 32 1.31 -13.02 4.68
N THR A 33 1.36 -14.13 5.42
CA THR A 33 2.62 -14.68 5.95
C THR A 33 2.99 -15.96 5.21
N PRO A 34 4.19 -16.09 4.63
CA PRO A 34 4.62 -17.35 4.04
C PRO A 34 4.70 -18.42 5.14
N THR A 35 3.73 -19.34 5.14
CA THR A 35 3.86 -20.59 5.89
C THR A 35 4.95 -21.42 5.21
N LEU A 36 6.15 -21.43 5.80
CA LEU A 36 7.17 -22.43 5.48
C LEU A 36 6.61 -23.78 5.89
N GLU A 37 6.29 -24.62 4.90
CA GLU A 37 5.59 -25.91 5.03
C GLU A 37 6.36 -26.97 5.85
N ASN A 38 7.56 -26.66 6.38
CA ASN A 38 8.44 -27.68 6.97
C ASN A 38 9.12 -27.32 8.29
N SER A 39 8.55 -26.41 9.08
CA SER A 39 8.96 -26.28 10.48
C SER A 39 7.83 -25.73 11.33
N ASN A 40 7.59 -26.41 12.45
CA ASN A 40 6.64 -26.06 13.50
C ASN A 40 7.04 -24.78 14.28
N LYS A 41 7.57 -23.77 13.59
CA LYS A 41 7.96 -22.46 14.12
C LYS A 41 7.38 -21.38 13.20
N ARG A 42 6.43 -20.61 13.71
CA ARG A 42 5.92 -19.37 13.08
C ARG A 42 7.09 -18.38 12.97
N SER A 43 7.83 -18.44 11.85
CA SER A 43 9.12 -17.76 11.72
C SER A 43 9.04 -16.24 11.55
N PHE A 44 7.87 -15.65 11.29
CA PHE A 44 7.75 -14.20 11.27
C PHE A 44 6.32 -13.79 11.63
N ARG A 45 6.08 -13.47 12.90
CA ARG A 45 4.96 -12.59 13.22
C ARG A 45 5.44 -11.19 12.86
N PRO A 46 4.92 -10.53 11.81
CA PRO A 46 5.19 -9.11 11.65
C PRO A 46 4.84 -8.47 13.00
N GLY A 47 5.84 -7.83 13.63
CA GLY A 47 5.66 -7.29 14.97
C GLY A 47 4.47 -6.35 14.95
N ARG A 48 3.62 -6.38 15.99
CA ARG A 48 2.46 -5.48 16.10
C ARG A 48 2.86 -4.02 15.82
N ALA A 49 4.07 -3.63 16.23
CA ALA A 49 4.66 -2.33 15.93
C ALA A 49 4.78 -2.07 14.42
N ALA A 50 5.29 -3.02 13.63
CA ALA A 50 5.44 -2.85 12.18
C ALA A 50 4.07 -2.69 11.48
N THR A 51 3.05 -3.45 11.88
CA THR A 51 1.70 -3.32 11.32
C THR A 51 1.04 -1.98 11.68
N VAL A 52 1.26 -1.48 12.90
CA VAL A 52 0.78 -0.15 13.32
C VAL A 52 1.48 0.95 12.52
N ILE A 53 2.80 0.86 12.36
CA ILE A 53 3.58 1.84 11.59
C ILE A 53 3.07 1.90 10.13
N VAL A 54 2.86 0.75 9.49
CA VAL A 54 2.32 0.70 8.12
C VAL A 54 0.91 1.28 8.05
N SER A 55 0.04 0.96 9.02
CA SER A 55 -1.30 1.55 9.10
C SER A 55 -1.23 3.08 9.20
N LEU A 56 -0.36 3.61 10.06
CA LEU A 56 -0.19 5.06 10.23
C LEU A 56 0.35 5.73 8.96
N LEU A 57 1.30 5.09 8.27
CA LEU A 57 1.82 5.58 7.00
C LEU A 57 0.71 5.61 5.93
N LEU A 58 -0.10 4.55 5.83
CA LEU A 58 -1.21 4.47 4.88
C LEU A 58 -2.28 5.54 5.14
N VAL A 59 -2.63 5.77 6.40
CA VAL A 59 -3.56 6.84 6.78
C VAL A 59 -2.97 8.21 6.47
N SER A 60 -1.68 8.42 6.78
CA SER A 60 -0.98 9.68 6.48
C SER A 60 -1.00 10.00 4.98
N VAL A 61 -0.70 9.03 4.11
CA VAL A 61 -0.73 9.26 2.65
C VAL A 61 -2.16 9.42 2.12
N ALA A 62 -3.16 8.80 2.75
CA ALA A 62 -4.57 9.04 2.41
C ALA A 62 -5.00 10.48 2.71
N VAL A 63 -4.55 11.03 3.84
CA VAL A 63 -4.79 12.44 4.22
C VAL A 63 -4.08 13.38 3.24
N LEU A 64 -2.81 13.12 2.90
CA LEU A 64 -2.06 13.90 1.90
C LEU A 64 -2.79 13.93 0.56
N LEU A 65 -3.26 12.78 0.08
CA LEU A 65 -4.00 12.67 -1.18
C LEU A 65 -5.34 13.42 -1.12
N SER A 66 -6.00 13.41 0.03
CA SER A 66 -7.28 14.12 0.26
C SER A 66 -7.11 15.64 0.23
N ILE A 67 -6.04 16.15 0.85
CA ILE A 67 -5.69 17.58 0.83
C ILE A 67 -5.28 18.00 -0.59
N GLN A 68 -4.37 17.26 -1.23
CA GLN A 68 -3.92 17.56 -2.60
C GLN A 68 -5.09 17.52 -3.60
N GLY A 69 -5.99 16.55 -3.46
CA GLY A 69 -7.15 16.37 -4.33
C GLY A 69 -8.33 17.28 -4.04
N GLN A 70 -8.17 18.28 -3.16
CA GLN A 70 -9.21 19.22 -2.74
C GLN A 70 -10.49 18.54 -2.19
N LEU A 71 -10.36 17.34 -1.63
CA LEU A 71 -11.45 16.66 -0.93
C LEU A 71 -11.66 17.24 0.48
N LEU A 72 -10.59 17.77 1.06
CA LEU A 72 -10.65 18.51 2.32
C LEU A 72 -10.49 20.01 2.04
N PRO A 73 -11.16 20.88 2.82
CA PRO A 73 -11.11 22.33 2.65
C PRO A 73 -9.80 22.93 3.22
N PHE A 74 -8.67 22.27 3.01
CA PHE A 74 -7.36 22.76 3.40
C PHE A 74 -6.59 23.24 2.17
N PRO A 75 -5.87 24.38 2.25
CA PRO A 75 -5.00 24.82 1.17
C PRO A 75 -3.89 23.78 0.94
N SER A 76 -3.63 23.48 -0.33
CA SER A 76 -2.49 22.64 -0.70
C SER A 76 -1.21 23.45 -0.54
N TYR A 77 -0.40 23.11 0.46
CA TYR A 77 0.93 23.69 0.66
C TYR A 77 1.98 22.86 -0.08
N PHE A 78 3.12 23.48 -0.39
CA PHE A 78 4.28 22.82 -1.02
C PHE A 78 4.65 21.47 -0.39
N TRP A 79 4.59 21.38 0.95
CA TRP A 79 4.85 20.13 1.69
C TRP A 79 3.91 18.98 1.33
N VAL A 80 2.65 19.26 0.98
CA VAL A 80 1.65 18.27 0.57
C VAL A 80 2.00 17.70 -0.80
N THR A 81 2.37 18.57 -1.74
CA THR A 81 2.82 18.18 -3.09
C THR A 81 4.07 17.31 -3.02
N TRP A 82 5.05 17.67 -2.19
CA TRP A 82 6.25 16.84 -1.95
C TRP A 82 5.91 15.50 -1.31
N GLY A 83 5.01 15.48 -0.31
CA GLY A 83 4.52 14.24 0.29
C GLY A 83 3.84 13.32 -0.73
N CYS A 84 3.10 13.88 -1.69
CA CYS A 84 2.51 13.12 -2.79
C CYS A 84 3.57 12.57 -3.74
N TRP A 85 4.60 13.35 -4.10
CA TRP A 85 5.74 12.87 -4.91
C TRP A 85 6.49 11.71 -4.26
N ILE A 86 6.77 11.82 -2.95
CA ILE A 86 7.37 10.73 -2.17
C ILE A 86 6.47 9.49 -2.23
N SER A 87 5.15 9.66 -2.10
CA SER A 87 4.19 8.56 -2.18
C SER A 87 4.20 7.88 -3.54
N VAL A 88 4.26 8.63 -4.65
CA VAL A 88 4.45 8.09 -6.02
C VAL A 88 5.68 7.20 -6.06
N PHE A 89 6.81 7.69 -5.55
CA PHE A 89 8.07 6.94 -5.57
C PHE A 89 8.01 5.68 -4.71
N VAL A 90 7.44 5.75 -3.50
CA VAL A 90 7.30 4.60 -2.61
C VAL A 90 6.42 3.51 -3.23
N PHE A 91 5.26 3.86 -3.81
CA PHE A 91 4.39 2.89 -4.48
C PHE A 91 4.98 2.36 -5.81
N ALA A 92 5.70 3.19 -6.55
CA ALA A 92 6.42 2.77 -7.75
C ALA A 92 7.57 1.82 -7.42
N LEU A 93 8.38 2.13 -6.41
CA LEU A 93 9.41 1.22 -5.88
C LEU A 93 8.80 -0.07 -5.37
N ARG A 94 7.63 -0.05 -4.73
CA ARG A 94 6.94 -1.27 -4.32
C ARG A 94 6.48 -2.12 -5.51
N THR A 95 6.17 -1.48 -6.64
CA THR A 95 5.84 -2.17 -7.90
C THR A 95 7.08 -2.75 -8.58
N ILE A 96 8.19 -2.02 -8.57
CA ILE A 96 9.46 -2.38 -9.23
C ILE A 96 10.29 -3.36 -8.39
N GLY A 97 10.34 -3.17 -7.07
CA GLY A 97 11.16 -3.95 -6.12
C GLY A 97 10.83 -5.44 -6.10
N ASP A 98 9.72 -5.82 -6.73
CA ASP A 98 9.33 -7.19 -6.93
C ASP A 98 9.86 -7.82 -8.22
N PHE A 99 10.84 -7.24 -8.92
CA PHE A 99 11.56 -7.91 -10.03
C PHE A 99 12.22 -9.26 -9.62
N LYS A 100 12.26 -9.58 -8.32
CA LYS A 100 12.64 -10.91 -7.82
C LYS A 100 11.48 -11.94 -7.89
N TYR A 101 10.24 -11.47 -7.97
CA TYR A 101 9.00 -12.25 -8.08
C TYR A 101 8.14 -11.90 -9.31
N PHE A 102 8.50 -10.91 -10.11
CA PHE A 102 7.74 -10.39 -11.24
C PHE A 102 8.54 -10.00 -12.47
N GLY A 103 7.94 -10.31 -13.62
CA GLY A 103 8.54 -10.36 -14.94
C GLY A 103 8.26 -11.72 -15.56
N VAL A 104 8.28 -11.81 -16.90
CA VAL A 104 8.12 -13.03 -17.72
C VAL A 104 9.09 -14.16 -17.29
N PHE A 105 10.10 -13.83 -16.47
CA PHE A 105 11.10 -14.71 -15.89
C PHE A 105 10.89 -14.91 -14.37
N LYS A 106 9.88 -15.69 -13.98
CA LYS A 106 9.67 -16.11 -12.58
C LYS A 106 10.65 -17.22 -12.17
N ARG A 107 11.40 -17.05 -11.07
CA ARG A 107 12.32 -18.08 -10.48
C ARG A 107 11.78 -18.79 -9.23
N VAL A 108 10.65 -18.37 -8.64
CA VAL A 108 10.04 -19.06 -7.48
C VAL A 108 8.51 -19.10 -7.63
N LYS A 109 7.94 -20.29 -7.85
CA LYS A 109 6.51 -20.56 -8.13
C LYS A 109 5.76 -21.23 -6.95
N GLY A 110 6.25 -21.09 -5.71
CA GLY A 110 5.92 -22.05 -4.64
C GLY A 110 4.95 -21.66 -3.51
N SER A 111 4.47 -20.42 -3.36
CA SER A 111 3.58 -20.07 -2.22
C SER A 111 2.28 -19.39 -2.64
N ARG A 112 1.16 -19.75 -1.99
CA ARG A 112 -0.17 -19.13 -2.20
C ARG A 112 -0.13 -17.60 -1.97
N PHE A 113 0.73 -17.13 -1.06
CA PHE A 113 0.97 -15.71 -0.80
C PHE A 113 1.50 -14.96 -2.03
N ALA A 114 2.54 -15.50 -2.69
CA ALA A 114 3.15 -14.88 -3.86
C ALA A 114 2.22 -14.83 -5.08
N LYS A 115 1.14 -15.61 -5.11
CA LYS A 115 0.16 -15.62 -6.22
C LYS A 115 -0.91 -14.55 -6.04
N TYR A 116 -1.40 -14.35 -4.81
CA TYR A 116 -2.34 -13.28 -4.48
C TYR A 116 -1.68 -11.91 -4.41
N ASP A 117 -0.43 -11.86 -3.93
CA ASP A 117 0.35 -10.62 -3.91
C ASP A 117 0.60 -10.10 -5.31
N THR A 118 0.87 -11.02 -6.23
CA THR A 118 1.05 -10.67 -7.62
C THR A 118 -0.21 -10.14 -8.30
N PHE A 119 -1.36 -10.75 -8.06
CA PHE A 119 -2.56 -10.47 -8.86
C PHE A 119 -3.38 -9.29 -8.34
N PHE A 120 -3.29 -8.96 -7.04
CA PHE A 120 -4.07 -7.89 -6.43
C PHE A 120 -3.23 -6.73 -5.89
N PHE A 121 -2.10 -6.97 -5.22
CA PHE A 121 -1.36 -5.89 -4.57
C PHE A 121 -0.54 -5.05 -5.58
N THR A 122 0.04 -5.67 -6.60
CA THR A 122 0.78 -4.96 -7.67
C THR A 122 -0.10 -4.03 -8.50
N PRO A 123 -1.26 -4.45 -9.07
CA PRO A 123 -2.11 -3.52 -9.83
C PRO A 123 -2.67 -2.40 -8.94
N LEU A 124 -2.90 -2.68 -7.65
CA LEU A 124 -3.35 -1.67 -6.69
C LEU A 124 -2.25 -0.62 -6.43
N CYS A 125 -0.99 -1.02 -6.29
CA CYS A 125 0.13 -0.07 -6.15
C CYS A 125 0.33 0.79 -7.39
N ILE A 126 0.19 0.21 -8.59
CA ILE A 126 0.22 0.96 -9.85
C ILE A 126 -0.92 1.99 -9.91
N TRP A 127 -2.14 1.56 -9.58
CA TRP A 127 -3.31 2.45 -9.54
C TRP A 127 -3.13 3.60 -8.54
N LEU A 128 -2.61 3.32 -7.34
CA LEU A 128 -2.32 4.34 -6.34
C LEU A 128 -1.24 5.30 -6.81
N SER A 129 -0.12 4.79 -7.34
CA SER A 129 0.97 5.63 -7.88
C SER A 129 0.45 6.57 -8.98
N PHE A 130 -0.35 6.05 -9.91
CA PHE A 130 -1.01 6.86 -10.93
C PHE A 130 -1.96 7.90 -10.34
N SER A 131 -2.74 7.53 -9.31
CA SER A 131 -3.68 8.44 -8.65
C SER A 131 -2.97 9.62 -7.98
N PHE A 132 -1.85 9.38 -7.29
CA PHE A 132 -1.05 10.44 -6.68
C PHE A 132 -0.44 11.36 -7.75
N TYR A 133 0.12 10.78 -8.81
CA TYR A 133 0.68 11.55 -9.92
C TYR A 133 -0.39 12.42 -10.62
N TYR A 134 -1.57 11.84 -10.88
CA TYR A 134 -2.71 12.56 -11.45
C TYR A 134 -3.17 13.72 -10.55
N SER A 135 -3.18 13.52 -9.22
CA SER A 135 -3.52 14.58 -8.26
C SER A 135 -2.54 15.76 -8.33
N ILE A 136 -1.24 15.46 -8.45
CA ILE A 136 -0.20 16.50 -8.63
C ILE A 136 -0.40 17.26 -9.94
N LEU A 137 -0.63 16.56 -11.06
CA LEU A 137 -0.84 17.23 -12.35
C LEU A 137 -2.08 18.13 -12.37
N ARG A 138 -3.15 17.71 -11.68
CA ARG A 138 -4.44 18.41 -11.71
C ARG A 138 -4.52 19.60 -10.74
N PHE A 139 -3.79 19.54 -9.63
CA PHE A 139 -3.91 20.46 -8.49
C PHE A 139 -2.58 21.04 -7.99
N GLY A 140 -1.45 20.66 -8.58
CA GLY A 140 -0.10 21.12 -8.18
C GLY A 140 0.36 22.40 -8.88
N GLY A 141 -0.58 23.25 -9.32
CA GLY A 141 -0.32 24.55 -9.92
C GLY A 141 -0.22 25.66 -8.89
#